data_AF-A0A1C6Q511-F1
#
_entry.id   AF-A0A1C6Q511-F1
#
_cell.length_a   1.000
_cell.length_b   1.000
_cell.length_c   1.000
_cell.angle_alpha   90.00
_cell.angle_beta   90.00
_cell.angle_gamma   90.00
#
_symmetry.space_group_name_H-M   'P 1'
#
loop_
_entity.id
_entity.type
_entity.pdbx_description
1 polymer ?
#
loop_
_entity_poly.entity_id
_entity_poly.type
_entity_poly.pdbx_seq_one_letter_code
_entity_poly.pdbx_strand_id
1 'polypeptide(L)'
;MGMVTFVDGTTSAGAGGGWEPAIAEERLASRELPGTAAPHAVPYGAGVTAPGPLPVLFLDVDGPLIPFGGSPERFPDGYPTYRTGRDAGAAASNPLLARIDPGHGPRLLALPCELVWATTWMNEANECVAPLIGLPRLPVLAWPEPSGADDRAARDTADDRAARAGGHWKTRALVEWAAGRSFVWVDDEITDADRSWVSAHHPGAALLHRVDPTRGLTGADYDTLGEWLHGVSGTPSPRSTP
;
A
#
# COMPACT_ATOMS: atom_id res chain seq x y z
N MET A 1 15.56 47.13 51.83
CA MET A 1 14.25 46.71 52.38
C MET A 1 13.46 46.15 51.21
N GLY A 2 13.09 44.87 51.26
CA GLY A 2 12.42 44.16 50.16
C GLY A 2 13.25 43.00 49.62
N MET A 3 12.93 41.80 50.07
CA MET A 3 13.59 40.51 49.91
C MET A 3 12.74 39.64 48.98
N VAL A 4 13.31 39.01 47.94
CA VAL A 4 12.83 37.70 47.46
C VAL A 4 14.01 36.91 46.89
N THR A 5 14.18 35.72 47.44
CA THR A 5 15.14 34.66 47.13
C THR A 5 14.82 33.93 45.83
N PHE A 6 15.84 33.60 45.03
CA PHE A 6 15.76 32.56 43.99
C PHE A 6 16.30 31.24 44.56
N VAL A 7 15.54 30.17 44.36
CA VAL A 7 15.90 28.80 44.73
C VAL A 7 16.44 28.08 43.50
N ASP A 8 17.49 27.30 43.70
CA ASP A 8 18.26 26.58 42.69
C ASP A 8 17.63 25.23 42.29
N GLY A 9 17.93 24.78 41.08
CA GLY A 9 18.05 23.38 40.66
C GLY A 9 16.79 22.54 40.43
N THR A 10 16.52 22.15 39.18
CA THR A 10 16.78 20.78 38.67
C THR A 10 16.30 20.58 37.23
N THR A 11 17.18 19.99 36.42
CA THR A 11 16.98 19.47 35.06
C THR A 11 16.08 18.23 35.07
N SER A 12 15.17 18.08 34.08
CA SER A 12 15.12 16.93 33.16
C SER A 12 13.72 16.68 32.57
N ALA A 13 13.74 16.22 31.30
CA ALA A 13 12.73 15.46 30.56
C ALA A 13 11.44 16.20 30.15
N GLY A 14 11.52 16.87 28.99
CA GLY A 14 10.35 17.11 28.16
C GLY A 14 9.77 15.79 27.67
N ALA A 15 8.49 15.56 27.94
CA ALA A 15 7.75 14.41 27.45
C ALA A 15 7.69 14.47 25.91
N GLY A 16 8.36 13.52 25.27
CA GLY A 16 8.17 13.21 23.86
C GLY A 16 6.76 12.64 23.67
N GLY A 17 5.96 13.30 22.84
CA GLY A 17 4.75 12.71 22.28
C GLY A 17 5.15 11.63 21.27
N GLY A 18 5.48 10.45 21.79
CA GLY A 18 5.69 9.25 21.00
C GLY A 18 4.38 8.87 20.31
N TRP A 19 4.44 8.76 19.00
CA TRP A 19 3.44 8.13 18.16
C TRP A 19 3.38 6.64 18.56
N GLU A 20 2.23 6.17 19.03
CA GLU A 20 2.03 4.75 19.38
C GLU A 20 1.16 4.10 18.28
N PRO A 21 1.58 2.96 17.70
CA PRO A 21 0.91 2.31 16.57
C PRO A 21 -0.32 1.53 17.05
N ALA A 22 -1.47 2.20 17.18
CA ALA A 22 -2.71 1.66 17.75
C ALA A 22 -3.46 0.62 16.88
N ILE A 23 -2.84 0.01 15.86
CA ILE A 23 -3.52 -0.99 15.00
C ILE A 23 -2.77 -2.34 14.96
N ALA A 24 -1.56 -2.44 15.52
CA ALA A 24 -0.70 -3.62 15.35
C ALA A 24 -0.90 -4.75 16.38
N GLU A 25 -1.38 -4.49 17.60
CA GLU A 25 -1.24 -5.44 18.73
C GLU A 25 -2.37 -6.49 18.89
N GLU A 26 -3.46 -6.46 18.13
CA GLU A 26 -4.55 -7.45 18.28
C GLU A 26 -4.39 -8.73 17.42
N ARG A 27 -3.21 -8.98 16.85
CA ARG A 27 -2.98 -9.94 15.75
C ARG A 27 -2.39 -11.32 16.13
N LEU A 28 -2.11 -11.64 17.39
CA LEU A 28 -1.43 -12.90 17.75
C LEU A 28 -2.33 -13.89 18.52
N ALA A 29 -3.26 -14.55 17.83
CA ALA A 29 -3.71 -15.88 18.25
C ALA A 29 -4.35 -16.63 17.07
N SER A 30 -3.85 -17.85 16.80
CA SER A 30 -4.44 -18.89 15.92
C SER A 30 -3.80 -19.00 14.52
N ARG A 31 -2.63 -19.67 14.48
CA ARG A 31 -2.09 -20.37 13.29
C ARG A 31 -2.57 -21.83 13.32
N GLU A 32 -2.88 -22.39 12.16
CA GLU A 32 -2.29 -23.63 11.58
C GLU A 32 -2.85 -23.90 10.16
N LEU A 33 -2.03 -24.48 9.26
CA LEU A 33 -2.29 -24.77 7.83
C LEU A 33 -2.01 -26.25 7.50
N PRO A 34 -2.53 -26.78 6.37
CA PRO A 34 -1.71 -27.70 5.56
C PRO A 34 -1.86 -27.58 4.03
N GLY A 35 -0.79 -27.93 3.29
CA GLY A 35 -0.82 -28.88 2.16
C GLY A 35 -0.75 -28.40 0.69
N THR A 36 0.42 -28.62 0.07
CA THR A 36 0.92 -28.36 -1.31
C THR A 36 0.22 -29.09 -2.49
N ALA A 37 0.26 -28.50 -3.72
CA ALA A 37 0.75 -29.12 -4.99
C ALA A 37 0.62 -28.19 -6.23
N ALA A 38 1.62 -28.20 -7.11
CA ALA A 38 1.70 -27.43 -8.37
C ALA A 38 1.44 -28.31 -9.61
N PRO A 39 0.91 -27.77 -10.74
CA PRO A 39 0.88 -28.51 -12.00
C PRO A 39 1.82 -27.97 -13.11
N HIS A 40 2.18 -28.91 -13.98
CA HIS A 40 3.16 -28.87 -15.08
C HIS A 40 2.68 -28.11 -16.34
N ALA A 41 3.65 -27.60 -17.10
CA ALA A 41 3.47 -26.94 -18.40
C ALA A 41 3.57 -27.90 -19.60
N VAL A 42 2.89 -27.57 -20.71
CA VAL A 42 3.03 -28.20 -22.03
C VAL A 42 3.17 -27.08 -23.09
N PRO A 43 4.11 -27.15 -24.05
CA PRO A 43 4.36 -26.06 -25.00
C PRO A 43 3.69 -26.29 -26.37
N TYR A 44 3.29 -25.20 -27.04
CA TYR A 44 3.19 -25.15 -28.51
C TYR A 44 3.58 -23.76 -29.04
N GLY A 45 4.24 -23.74 -30.20
CA GLY A 45 5.03 -22.63 -30.70
C GLY A 45 4.36 -21.62 -31.64
N ALA A 46 5.14 -20.54 -31.82
CA ALA A 46 5.25 -19.55 -32.90
C ALA A 46 3.99 -18.95 -33.57
N GLY A 47 3.89 -17.62 -33.53
CA GLY A 47 3.34 -16.88 -34.68
C GLY A 47 2.53 -15.61 -34.45
N VAL A 48 2.42 -15.09 -33.23
CA VAL A 48 2.01 -13.69 -32.95
C VAL A 48 2.91 -13.26 -31.79
N THR A 49 3.58 -12.11 -31.88
CA THR A 49 4.18 -11.53 -30.67
C THR A 49 3.00 -11.20 -29.77
N ALA A 50 2.65 -12.12 -28.88
CA ALA A 50 1.68 -11.85 -27.85
C ALA A 50 2.14 -10.56 -27.16
N PRO A 51 1.23 -9.63 -26.82
CA PRO A 51 1.62 -8.57 -25.91
C PRO A 51 2.34 -9.22 -24.73
N GLY A 52 3.47 -8.65 -24.33
CA GLY A 52 4.19 -9.11 -23.15
C GLY A 52 3.24 -9.19 -21.94
N PRO A 53 3.64 -9.88 -20.86
CA PRO A 53 2.80 -9.94 -19.66
C PRO A 53 2.36 -8.53 -19.26
N LEU A 54 1.08 -8.38 -18.91
CA LEU A 54 0.51 -7.07 -18.52
C LEU A 54 1.38 -6.42 -17.43
N PRO A 55 1.44 -5.08 -17.36
CA PRO A 55 2.05 -4.44 -16.21
C PRO A 55 1.36 -4.84 -14.91
N VAL A 56 2.11 -4.80 -13.81
CA VAL A 56 1.60 -5.11 -12.46
C VAL A 56 1.28 -3.80 -11.74
N LEU A 57 0.17 -3.74 -11.01
CA LEU A 57 -0.09 -2.65 -10.07
C LEU A 57 -0.12 -3.23 -8.66
N PHE A 58 0.88 -2.85 -7.88
CA PHE A 58 0.99 -3.13 -6.46
C PHE A 58 0.25 -2.06 -5.66
N LEU A 59 -0.76 -2.46 -4.90
CA LEU A 59 -1.69 -1.57 -4.24
C LEU A 59 -1.63 -1.70 -2.73
N ASP A 60 -1.31 -0.61 -2.03
CA ASP A 60 -1.53 -0.50 -0.60
C ASP A 60 -2.99 -0.12 -0.27
N VAL A 61 -3.39 -0.35 0.97
CA VAL A 61 -4.74 -0.07 1.50
C VAL A 61 -4.74 1.25 2.28
N ASP A 62 -3.90 1.36 3.31
CA ASP A 62 -3.83 2.54 4.17
C ASP A 62 -3.20 3.69 3.39
N GLY A 63 -3.89 4.83 3.28
CA GLY A 63 -3.46 5.95 2.45
C GLY A 63 -4.22 5.93 1.12
N PRO A 64 -3.91 5.03 0.16
CA PRO A 64 -4.59 4.98 -1.14
C PRO A 64 -6.10 4.72 -1.10
N LEU A 65 -6.56 3.74 -0.31
CA LEU A 65 -7.97 3.36 -0.25
C LEU A 65 -8.64 3.79 1.06
N ILE A 66 -7.88 3.86 2.14
CA ILE A 66 -8.32 4.34 3.45
C ILE A 66 -7.62 5.66 3.75
N PRO A 67 -8.26 6.82 3.51
CA PRO A 67 -7.65 8.09 3.84
C PRO A 67 -7.58 8.32 5.36
N PHE A 68 -6.49 8.94 5.83
CA PHE A 68 -6.19 9.23 7.24
C PHE A 68 -5.37 10.52 7.40
N GLY A 69 -5.12 10.97 8.62
CA GLY A 69 -4.22 12.13 8.87
C GLY A 69 -4.77 13.51 8.48
N GLY A 70 -6.06 13.61 8.13
CA GLY A 70 -6.72 14.87 7.81
C GLY A 70 -6.97 15.71 9.07
N SER A 71 -6.75 17.01 8.99
CA SER A 71 -6.97 17.91 10.13
C SER A 71 -8.46 18.20 10.36
N PRO A 72 -8.88 18.54 11.59
CA PRO A 72 -10.26 18.94 11.87
C PRO A 72 -10.72 20.17 11.07
N GLU A 73 -9.81 21.08 10.71
CA GLU A 73 -10.14 22.24 9.87
C GLU A 73 -10.51 21.81 8.44
N ARG A 74 -9.87 20.74 7.95
CA ARG A 74 -10.12 20.19 6.61
C ARG A 74 -11.33 19.25 6.59
N PHE A 75 -11.58 18.55 7.70
CA PHE A 75 -12.66 17.58 7.86
C PHE A 75 -13.42 17.82 9.18
N PRO A 76 -14.20 18.90 9.28
CA PRO A 76 -14.91 19.23 10.53
C PRO A 76 -15.94 18.17 10.95
N ASP A 77 -16.51 17.48 9.95
CA ASP A 77 -17.46 16.38 10.16
C ASP A 77 -16.80 14.99 10.03
N GLY A 78 -15.46 14.95 9.99
CA GLY A 78 -14.68 13.74 9.72
C GLY A 78 -14.61 13.36 8.24
N TYR A 79 -13.96 12.23 7.97
CA TYR A 79 -13.87 11.69 6.61
C TYR A 79 -15.23 11.22 6.09
N PRO A 80 -15.49 11.34 4.76
CA PRO A 80 -16.64 10.70 4.13
C PRO A 80 -16.71 9.22 4.49
N THR A 81 -17.93 8.72 4.67
CA THR A 81 -18.17 7.28 4.90
C THR A 81 -19.21 6.75 3.93
N TYR A 82 -19.05 5.50 3.51
CA TYR A 82 -19.77 4.90 2.38
C TYR A 82 -20.54 3.64 2.74
N ARG A 83 -20.98 3.52 4.01
CA ARG A 83 -21.67 2.32 4.53
C ARG A 83 -22.79 1.85 3.59
N THR A 84 -22.69 0.62 3.07
CA THR A 84 -23.82 -0.05 2.44
C THR A 84 -24.48 -1.01 3.43
N GLY A 85 -25.77 -1.33 3.24
CA GLY A 85 -26.51 -2.23 4.14
C GLY A 85 -25.93 -3.65 4.23
N ARG A 86 -25.01 -4.03 3.33
CA ARG A 86 -24.29 -5.31 3.33
C ARG A 86 -23.07 -5.32 4.27
N ASP A 87 -22.65 -4.15 4.76
CA ASP A 87 -21.33 -3.91 5.37
C ASP A 87 -21.40 -3.70 6.89
N ALA A 88 -22.59 -3.82 7.47
CA ALA A 88 -22.80 -3.54 8.90
C ALA A 88 -21.92 -4.40 9.82
N GLY A 89 -21.56 -5.62 9.40
CA GLY A 89 -20.68 -6.52 10.17
C GLY A 89 -19.20 -6.14 10.10
N ALA A 90 -18.65 -5.96 8.89
CA ALA A 90 -17.22 -5.67 8.72
C ALA A 90 -16.83 -4.26 9.21
N ALA A 91 -17.67 -3.25 8.93
CA ALA A 91 -17.44 -1.89 9.41
C ALA A 91 -17.64 -1.74 10.93
N ALA A 92 -18.35 -2.67 11.57
CA ALA A 92 -18.45 -2.72 13.04
C ALA A 92 -17.16 -3.20 13.69
N SER A 93 -16.40 -4.08 13.02
CA SER A 93 -15.11 -4.59 13.52
C SER A 93 -13.95 -3.62 13.27
N ASN A 94 -13.97 -2.87 12.16
CA ASN A 94 -13.01 -1.78 11.91
C ASN A 94 -13.71 -0.55 11.31
N PRO A 95 -13.90 0.54 12.08
CA PRO A 95 -14.54 1.77 11.61
C PRO A 95 -13.84 2.44 10.43
N LEU A 96 -12.55 2.19 10.20
CA LEU A 96 -11.80 2.77 9.07
C LEU A 96 -12.29 2.23 7.73
N LEU A 97 -12.78 0.98 7.68
CA LEU A 97 -13.35 0.39 6.46
C LEU A 97 -14.54 1.18 5.92
N ALA A 98 -15.26 1.90 6.80
CA ALA A 98 -16.37 2.74 6.38
C ALA A 98 -15.93 3.93 5.51
N ARG A 99 -14.64 4.29 5.47
CA ARG A 99 -14.10 5.39 4.65
C ARG A 99 -13.80 4.99 3.20
N ILE A 100 -13.83 3.70 2.89
CA ILE A 100 -13.48 3.20 1.56
C ILE A 100 -14.62 3.52 0.59
N ASP A 101 -14.32 4.30 -0.44
CA ASP A 101 -15.25 4.60 -1.54
C ASP A 101 -15.43 3.35 -2.44
N PRO A 102 -16.65 2.77 -2.57
CA PRO A 102 -16.92 1.65 -3.47
C PRO A 102 -16.56 1.96 -4.93
N GLY A 103 -16.51 3.24 -5.31
CA GLY A 103 -16.11 3.70 -6.63
C GLY A 103 -14.65 3.39 -7.00
N HIS A 104 -13.79 2.99 -6.05
CA HIS A 104 -12.42 2.58 -6.36
C HIS A 104 -12.36 1.31 -7.20
N GLY A 105 -13.24 0.32 -6.97
CA GLY A 105 -13.13 -0.96 -7.65
C GLY A 105 -13.34 -0.91 -9.16
N PRO A 106 -14.45 -0.33 -9.67
CA PRO A 106 -14.64 -0.15 -11.10
C PRO A 106 -13.49 0.63 -11.77
N ARG A 107 -12.94 1.63 -11.08
CA ARG A 107 -11.79 2.41 -11.58
C ARG A 107 -10.51 1.57 -11.66
N LEU A 108 -10.23 0.75 -10.63
CA LEU A 108 -9.08 -0.16 -10.61
C LEU A 108 -9.21 -1.26 -11.67
N LEU A 109 -10.39 -1.85 -11.85
CA LEU A 109 -10.66 -2.89 -12.85
C LEU A 109 -10.60 -2.39 -14.30
N ALA A 110 -10.73 -1.07 -14.52
CA ALA A 110 -10.62 -0.46 -15.83
C ALA A 110 -9.15 -0.24 -16.28
N LEU A 111 -8.18 -0.33 -15.37
CA LEU A 111 -6.76 -0.17 -15.69
C LEU A 111 -6.22 -1.41 -16.43
N PRO A 112 -5.42 -1.26 -17.50
CA PRO A 112 -4.90 -2.39 -18.26
C PRO A 112 -3.70 -3.05 -17.57
N CYS A 113 -3.93 -3.63 -16.40
CA CYS A 113 -2.88 -4.20 -15.53
C CYS A 113 -3.38 -5.40 -14.73
N GLU A 114 -2.45 -6.14 -14.15
CA GLU A 114 -2.73 -7.11 -13.09
C GLU A 114 -2.61 -6.44 -11.72
N LEU A 115 -3.68 -6.51 -10.91
CA LEU A 115 -3.68 -5.95 -9.55
C LEU A 115 -3.11 -6.95 -8.54
N VAL A 116 -2.26 -6.47 -7.63
CA VAL A 116 -1.67 -7.24 -6.53
C VAL A 116 -1.74 -6.43 -5.25
N TRP A 117 -2.20 -7.03 -4.16
CA TRP A 117 -2.15 -6.41 -2.84
C TRP A 117 -0.71 -6.31 -2.36
N ALA A 118 -0.24 -5.09 -2.10
CA ALA A 118 1.07 -4.79 -1.52
C ALA A 118 0.88 -4.00 -0.22
N THR A 119 0.20 -4.63 0.73
CA THR A 119 -0.26 -4.01 1.96
C THR A 119 0.09 -4.85 3.19
N THR A 120 0.19 -4.21 4.36
CA THR A 120 0.34 -4.88 5.66
C THR A 120 -0.94 -5.60 6.12
N TRP A 121 -2.05 -5.39 5.40
CA TRP A 121 -3.30 -6.14 5.56
C TRP A 121 -3.25 -7.54 4.96
N MET A 122 -2.25 -7.87 4.14
CA MET A 122 -2.06 -9.22 3.59
C MET A 122 -3.34 -9.85 3.01
N ASN A 123 -3.74 -11.04 3.50
CA ASN A 123 -4.92 -11.74 3.00
C ASN A 123 -6.22 -11.11 3.50
N GLU A 124 -6.18 -10.40 4.62
CA GLU A 124 -7.31 -9.68 5.18
C GLU A 124 -7.80 -8.58 4.22
N ALA A 125 -6.95 -8.07 3.32
CA ALA A 125 -7.39 -7.19 2.23
C ALA A 125 -8.41 -7.88 1.30
N ASN A 126 -8.24 -9.18 1.01
CA ASN A 126 -9.21 -9.94 0.21
C ASN A 126 -10.50 -10.26 0.95
N GLU A 127 -10.47 -10.28 2.28
CA GLU A 127 -11.62 -10.64 3.12
C GLU A 127 -12.44 -9.40 3.49
N CYS A 128 -11.77 -8.28 3.76
CA CYS A 128 -12.38 -7.06 4.28
C CYS A 128 -12.51 -5.96 3.23
N VAL A 129 -11.50 -5.76 2.38
CA VAL A 129 -11.45 -4.62 1.44
C VAL A 129 -12.06 -4.99 0.09
N ALA A 130 -11.60 -6.08 -0.53
CA ALA A 130 -12.04 -6.47 -1.87
C ALA A 130 -13.58 -6.54 -2.02
N PRO A 131 -14.35 -7.09 -1.07
CA PRO A 131 -15.82 -7.11 -1.16
C PRO A 131 -16.47 -5.72 -1.12
N LEU A 132 -15.89 -4.75 -0.41
CA LEU A 132 -16.44 -3.39 -0.26
C LEU A 132 -16.35 -2.59 -1.57
N ILE A 133 -15.29 -2.83 -2.34
CA ILE A 133 -15.06 -2.16 -3.62
C ILE A 133 -15.42 -3.06 -4.81
N GLY A 134 -15.86 -4.30 -4.59
CA GLY A 134 -16.26 -5.21 -5.67
C GLY A 134 -15.10 -5.75 -6.49
N LEU A 135 -13.89 -5.83 -5.92
CA LEU A 135 -12.76 -6.50 -6.55
C LEU A 135 -12.88 -8.02 -6.38
N PRO A 136 -12.38 -8.81 -7.35
CA PRO A 136 -12.14 -10.24 -7.12
C PRO A 136 -11.03 -10.42 -6.08
N ARG A 137 -10.85 -11.67 -5.62
CA ARG A 137 -9.66 -12.01 -4.83
C ARG A 137 -8.40 -11.76 -5.66
N LEU A 138 -7.48 -10.96 -5.14
CA LEU A 138 -6.21 -10.63 -5.79
C LEU A 138 -5.04 -11.42 -5.18
N PRO A 139 -3.95 -11.63 -5.93
CA PRO A 139 -2.68 -12.05 -5.36
C PRO A 139 -2.21 -11.08 -4.26
N VAL A 140 -1.52 -11.61 -3.25
CA VAL A 140 -0.95 -10.84 -2.15
C VAL A 140 0.57 -10.97 -2.21
N LEU A 141 1.26 -9.83 -2.18
CA LEU A 141 2.71 -9.77 -2.05
C LEU A 141 3.10 -10.25 -0.64
N ALA A 142 3.84 -11.36 -0.57
CA ALA A 142 4.34 -11.88 0.69
C ALA A 142 5.60 -11.11 1.12
N TRP A 143 5.57 -10.56 2.33
CA TRP A 143 6.73 -9.93 2.94
C TRP A 143 7.66 -11.00 3.53
N PRO A 144 9.00 -10.84 3.46
CA PRO A 144 9.91 -11.73 4.17
C PRO A 144 9.60 -11.69 5.67
N GLU A 145 9.26 -12.85 6.29
CA GLU A 145 9.08 -12.91 7.74
C GLU A 145 10.42 -12.61 8.44
N PRO A 146 10.42 -11.73 9.47
CA PRO A 146 11.56 -11.62 10.39
C PRO A 146 11.81 -12.97 11.05
N SER A 147 13.01 -13.51 10.90
CA SER A 147 13.36 -14.83 11.40
C SER A 147 13.66 -14.79 12.91
N GLY A 148 12.63 -14.98 13.75
CA GLY A 148 12.79 -15.39 15.15
C GLY A 148 12.52 -14.32 16.23
N ALA A 149 12.59 -14.76 17.49
CA ALA A 149 11.92 -14.14 18.64
C ALA A 149 12.59 -12.87 19.26
N ASP A 150 13.51 -12.21 18.57
CA ASP A 150 14.13 -10.94 19.03
C ASP A 150 13.66 -9.71 18.21
N ASP A 151 12.54 -9.84 17.49
CA ASP A 151 12.29 -9.06 16.27
C ASP A 151 11.35 -7.85 16.41
N ARG A 152 11.08 -7.36 17.63
CA ARG A 152 10.67 -5.93 17.78
C ARG A 152 11.84 -5.01 17.39
N ALA A 153 13.07 -5.40 17.75
CA ALA A 153 14.28 -4.75 17.26
C ALA A 153 14.56 -5.02 15.77
N ALA A 154 14.02 -6.09 15.18
CA ALA A 154 14.29 -6.44 13.79
C ALA A 154 13.38 -5.72 12.78
N ARG A 155 12.15 -5.34 13.15
CA ARG A 155 11.36 -4.36 12.37
C ARG A 155 12.07 -3.01 12.34
N ASP A 156 12.54 -2.56 13.50
CA ASP A 156 13.47 -1.42 13.59
C ASP A 156 14.70 -1.67 12.72
N THR A 157 15.25 -2.90 12.61
CA THR A 157 16.39 -3.16 11.71
C THR A 157 16.06 -3.29 10.22
N ALA A 158 14.84 -3.65 9.82
CA ALA A 158 14.45 -3.85 8.42
C ALA A 158 14.13 -2.50 7.78
N ASP A 159 13.38 -1.66 8.49
CA ASP A 159 13.19 -0.25 8.16
C ASP A 159 14.52 0.50 8.27
N ASP A 160 15.32 0.27 9.32
CA ASP A 160 16.66 0.87 9.39
C ASP A 160 17.59 0.34 8.30
N ARG A 161 17.52 -0.93 7.89
CA ARG A 161 18.36 -1.46 6.80
C ARG A 161 17.92 -0.88 5.48
N ALA A 162 16.62 -0.82 5.24
CA ALA A 162 16.07 -0.23 4.04
C ALA A 162 16.45 1.24 3.99
N ALA A 163 16.30 1.99 5.09
CA ALA A 163 16.74 3.38 5.23
C ALA A 163 18.26 3.53 5.03
N ARG A 164 19.09 2.64 5.59
CA ARG A 164 20.55 2.61 5.39
C ARG A 164 20.95 2.19 3.96
N ALA A 165 20.11 1.42 3.27
CA ALA A 165 20.26 1.01 1.88
C ALA A 165 19.56 1.97 0.89
N GLY A 166 18.94 3.05 1.39
CA GLY A 166 18.33 4.10 0.61
C GLY A 166 16.96 3.75 0.00
N GLY A 167 16.13 2.94 0.65
CA GLY A 167 14.75 2.65 0.20
C GLY A 167 13.81 2.22 1.32
N HIS A 168 12.54 2.04 1.00
CA HIS A 168 11.48 1.51 1.83
C HIS A 168 11.57 -0.02 1.87
N TRP A 169 11.15 -0.62 2.98
CA TRP A 169 11.26 -2.06 3.19
C TRP A 169 10.45 -2.88 2.16
N LYS A 170 9.35 -2.33 1.62
CA LYS A 170 8.54 -2.94 0.55
C LYS A 170 9.27 -3.00 -0.80
N THR A 171 10.13 -2.01 -1.09
CA THR A 171 10.70 -1.74 -2.42
C THR A 171 11.45 -2.92 -3.02
N ARG A 172 12.22 -3.63 -2.19
CA ARG A 172 12.95 -4.83 -2.63
C ARG A 172 12.01 -5.96 -3.04
N ALA A 173 11.01 -6.27 -2.20
CA ALA A 173 10.05 -7.34 -2.46
C ALA A 173 9.23 -7.06 -3.73
N LEU A 174 8.86 -5.80 -3.97
CA LEU A 174 8.16 -5.37 -5.19
C LEU A 174 8.98 -5.64 -6.45
N VAL A 175 10.25 -5.23 -6.45
CA VAL A 175 11.14 -5.42 -7.61
C VAL A 175 11.45 -6.89 -7.87
N GLU A 176 11.66 -7.68 -6.81
CA GLU A 176 11.86 -9.13 -6.92
C GLU A 176 10.61 -9.83 -7.47
N TRP A 177 9.42 -9.49 -6.97
CA TRP A 177 8.16 -10.06 -7.44
C TRP A 177 7.87 -9.69 -8.89
N ALA A 178 8.12 -8.42 -9.26
CA ALA A 178 7.92 -7.95 -10.62
C ALA A 178 8.79 -8.71 -11.63
N ALA A 179 9.94 -9.25 -11.21
CA ALA A 179 10.82 -10.09 -12.03
C ALA A 179 11.14 -9.48 -13.41
N GLY A 180 11.32 -8.16 -13.46
CA GLY A 180 11.59 -7.38 -14.68
C GLY A 180 10.37 -6.96 -15.49
N ARG A 181 9.14 -7.35 -15.10
CA ARG A 181 7.89 -6.81 -15.67
C ARG A 181 7.73 -5.34 -15.29
N SER A 182 7.17 -4.55 -16.19
CA SER A 182 6.77 -3.19 -15.86
C SER A 182 5.77 -3.18 -14.71
N PHE A 183 5.91 -2.24 -13.77
CA PHE A 183 5.00 -2.16 -12.64
C PHE A 183 4.69 -0.73 -12.18
N VAL A 184 3.56 -0.60 -11.48
CA VAL A 184 3.21 0.58 -10.69
C VAL A 184 3.15 0.18 -9.22
N TRP A 185 3.68 1.01 -8.33
CA TRP A 185 3.48 0.91 -6.89
C TRP A 185 2.68 2.12 -6.40
N VAL A 186 1.52 1.87 -5.78
CA VAL A 186 0.58 2.88 -5.28
C VAL A 186 0.52 2.81 -3.76
N ASP A 187 1.07 3.82 -3.09
CA ASP A 187 1.32 3.82 -1.64
C ASP A 187 1.64 5.26 -1.18
N ASP A 188 1.35 5.63 0.06
CA ASP A 188 1.59 6.98 0.58
C ASP A 188 3.00 7.16 1.20
N GLU A 189 3.66 6.06 1.56
CA GLU A 189 4.96 6.03 2.22
C GLU A 189 6.14 6.18 1.24
N ILE A 190 5.85 6.22 -0.07
CA ILE A 190 6.87 6.34 -1.14
C ILE A 190 7.74 7.58 -0.96
N THR A 191 9.06 7.40 -1.01
CA THR A 191 10.06 8.47 -0.93
C THR A 191 10.88 8.63 -2.22
N ASP A 192 11.69 9.69 -2.30
CA ASP A 192 12.64 9.87 -3.41
C ASP A 192 13.78 8.84 -3.38
N ALA A 193 14.08 8.30 -2.20
CA ALA A 193 15.04 7.23 -2.03
C ALA A 193 14.54 5.95 -2.73
N ASP A 194 13.26 5.62 -2.58
CA ASP A 194 12.61 4.52 -3.30
C ASP A 194 12.71 4.65 -4.81
N ARG A 195 12.40 5.84 -5.32
CA ARG A 195 12.46 6.13 -6.77
C ARG A 195 13.88 5.91 -7.30
N SER A 196 14.87 6.42 -6.57
CA SER A 196 16.28 6.29 -6.92
C SER A 196 16.71 4.82 -6.89
N TRP A 197 16.31 4.08 -5.85
CA TRP A 197 16.64 2.67 -5.70
C TRP A 197 16.01 1.81 -6.80
N VAL A 198 14.71 1.98 -7.08
CA VAL A 198 14.02 1.23 -8.15
C VAL A 198 14.64 1.53 -9.50
N SER A 199 14.92 2.80 -9.82
CA SER A 199 15.56 3.18 -11.08
C SER A 199 16.93 2.54 -11.28
N ALA A 200 17.66 2.23 -10.20
CA ALA A 200 18.97 1.60 -10.28
C ALA A 200 18.91 0.06 -10.33
N HIS A 201 17.86 -0.55 -9.79
CA HIS A 201 17.81 -2.01 -9.56
C HIS A 201 16.74 -2.75 -10.37
N HIS A 202 15.74 -2.06 -10.93
CA HIS A 202 14.70 -2.68 -11.72
C HIS A 202 14.94 -2.45 -13.22
N PRO A 203 15.10 -3.51 -14.03
CA PRO A 203 15.39 -3.37 -15.46
C PRO A 203 14.16 -3.00 -16.31
N GLY A 204 12.94 -3.17 -15.78
CA GLY A 204 11.69 -2.80 -16.44
C GLY A 204 11.28 -1.35 -16.19
N ALA A 205 10.18 -0.90 -16.81
CA ALA A 205 9.62 0.42 -16.53
C ALA A 205 8.85 0.38 -15.19
N ALA A 206 9.12 1.33 -14.30
CA ALA A 206 8.42 1.43 -13.03
C ALA A 206 7.86 2.83 -12.78
N LEU A 207 6.62 2.91 -12.31
CA LEU A 207 6.02 4.12 -11.76
C LEU A 207 5.79 3.94 -10.27
N LEU A 208 6.40 4.80 -9.46
CA LEU A 208 6.10 4.90 -8.03
C LEU A 208 5.11 6.05 -7.85
N HIS A 209 3.84 5.74 -7.59
CA HIS A 209 2.77 6.74 -7.49
C HIS A 209 2.45 7.01 -6.02
N ARG A 210 3.00 8.10 -5.49
CA ARG A 210 2.80 8.50 -4.10
C ARG A 210 1.43 9.14 -3.93
N VAL A 211 0.61 8.59 -3.04
CA VAL A 211 -0.72 9.15 -2.73
C VAL A 211 -0.63 10.08 -1.52
N ASP A 212 -1.39 11.18 -1.54
CA ASP A 212 -1.62 11.99 -0.33
C ASP A 212 -2.55 11.21 0.61
N PRO A 213 -2.07 10.73 1.78
CA PRO A 213 -2.87 9.87 2.66
C PRO A 213 -4.09 10.60 3.22
N THR A 214 -4.10 11.93 3.21
CA THR A 214 -5.25 12.73 3.64
C THR A 214 -6.37 12.81 2.62
N ARG A 215 -6.15 12.27 1.41
CA ARG A 215 -7.12 12.30 0.30
C ARG A 215 -7.44 10.90 -0.20
N GLY A 216 -6.47 10.00 -0.17
CA GLY A 216 -6.53 8.76 -0.92
C GLY A 216 -6.53 8.98 -2.43
N LEU A 217 -6.75 7.92 -3.19
CA LEU A 217 -6.74 7.95 -4.64
C LEU A 217 -7.87 8.82 -5.21
N THR A 218 -7.48 9.83 -5.97
CA THR A 218 -8.38 10.76 -6.65
C THR A 218 -8.56 10.41 -8.12
N GLY A 219 -9.50 11.06 -8.81
CA GLY A 219 -9.67 10.88 -10.26
C GLY A 219 -8.38 11.17 -11.05
N ALA A 220 -7.66 12.24 -10.70
CA ALA A 220 -6.41 12.61 -11.36
C ALA A 220 -5.30 11.56 -11.18
N ASP A 221 -5.31 10.84 -10.06
CA ASP A 221 -4.40 9.73 -9.81
C ASP A 221 -4.72 8.58 -10.77
N TYR A 222 -5.99 8.20 -10.91
CA TYR A 222 -6.42 7.19 -11.89
C TYR A 222 -6.11 7.58 -13.33
N ASP A 223 -6.24 8.85 -13.69
CA ASP A 223 -5.86 9.34 -15.03
C ASP A 223 -4.35 9.14 -15.26
N THR A 224 -3.52 9.54 -14.29
CA THR A 224 -2.07 9.37 -14.33
C THR A 224 -1.66 7.90 -14.45
N LEU A 225 -2.28 7.03 -13.64
CA LEU A 225 -2.06 5.58 -13.66
C LEU A 225 -2.44 4.99 -15.01
N GLY A 226 -3.62 5.38 -15.52
CA GLY A 226 -4.15 4.94 -16.81
C GLY A 226 -3.23 5.32 -17.96
N GLU A 227 -2.82 6.59 -18.05
CA GLU A 227 -1.91 7.08 -19.10
C GLU A 227 -0.58 6.32 -19.11
N TRP A 228 0.03 6.12 -17.94
CA TRP A 228 1.30 5.41 -17.84
C TRP A 228 1.16 3.94 -18.28
N LEU A 229 0.12 3.25 -17.79
CA LEU A 229 -0.12 1.84 -18.10
C LEU A 229 -0.39 1.59 -19.60
N HIS A 230 -1.14 2.48 -20.24
CA HIS A 230 -1.34 2.46 -21.70
C HIS A 230 -0.02 2.66 -22.46
N GLY A 231 0.80 3.62 -22.03
CA GLY A 231 2.11 3.90 -22.60
C GLY A 231 3.06 2.70 -22.56
N VAL A 232 3.14 1.98 -21.44
CA VAL A 232 4.03 0.81 -21.31
C VAL A 232 3.45 -0.47 -21.94
N SER A 233 2.12 -0.57 -22.07
CA SER A 233 1.46 -1.71 -22.72
C SER A 233 1.40 -1.58 -24.25
N GLY A 234 1.89 -0.46 -24.82
CA GLY A 234 1.75 -0.15 -26.24
C GLY A 234 0.29 -0.01 -26.70
N THR A 235 -0.65 0.12 -25.76
CA THR A 235 -2.08 0.25 -26.05
C THR A 235 -2.43 1.73 -26.03
N PRO A 236 -2.95 2.32 -27.11
CA PRO A 236 -3.28 3.75 -27.12
C PRO A 236 -4.37 4.06 -26.09
N SER A 237 -4.17 5.08 -25.25
CA SER A 237 -5.20 5.55 -24.30
C SER A 237 -6.48 5.92 -25.03
N PRO A 238 -7.67 5.56 -24.53
CA PRO A 238 -8.93 6.04 -25.08
C PRO A 238 -8.98 7.56 -24.89
N ARG A 239 -8.81 8.31 -25.97
CA ARG A 239 -8.92 9.77 -25.94
C ARG A 239 -10.36 10.15 -25.58
N SER A 240 -10.53 10.85 -24.46
CA SER A 240 -11.77 11.59 -24.16
C SER A 240 -12.07 12.49 -25.36
N THR A 241 -13.20 12.23 -26.01
CA THR A 241 -13.65 13.05 -27.14
C THR A 241 -14.20 14.36 -26.58
N PRO A 242 -13.84 15.53 -27.14
CA PRO A 242 -14.34 16.82 -26.67
C PRO A 242 -15.85 16.99 -26.86
#